data_AF-A0A6A4HRI0-F1
#
_entry.id   AF-A0A6A4HRI0-F1
#
_cell.length_a   1.000
_cell.length_b   1.000
_cell.length_c   1.000
_cell.angle_alpha   90.00
_cell.angle_beta   90.00
_cell.angle_gamma   90.00
#
_symmetry.space_group_name_H-M   'P 1'
#
loop_
_entity.id
_entity.type
_entity.pdbx_description
1 polymer ?
#
loop_
_entity_poly.entity_id
_entity_poly.type
_entity_poly.pdbx_seq_one_letter_code
_entity_poly.pdbx_strand_id
1 'polypeptide(L)'
;MHCEWIHCTCSWYGHPHWDTVAVIINEDELGFRGMSAARALLFFAFKYKDSEYPCALVHWYNTYGHSCDSKTGMWTCRPHLAVLHLDSLLHGIHLIPMYDSKALPCSQGLAHYNNLDVFTAFYVNCFADYHSNEILF
;
A
#
# COMPACT_ATOMS: atom_id res chain seq x y z
N MET A 1 -11.17 22.49 3.10
CA MET A 1 -10.81 21.44 2.13
C MET A 1 -9.35 21.11 2.35
N HIS A 2 -9.05 19.94 2.91
CA HIS A 2 -7.69 19.42 2.93
C HIS A 2 -7.45 18.69 1.60
N CYS A 3 -6.29 18.90 1.00
CA CYS A 3 -5.85 18.21 -0.21
C CYS A 3 -4.71 17.28 0.19
N GLU A 4 -4.80 16.02 -0.20
CA GLU A 4 -3.74 15.03 -0.04
C GLU A 4 -2.98 14.88 -1.36
N TRP A 5 -1.67 14.65 -1.27
CA TRP A 5 -0.80 14.38 -2.41
C TRP A 5 -0.13 13.02 -2.22
N ILE A 6 -0.32 12.13 -3.20
CA ILE A 6 0.34 10.83 -3.25
C ILE A 6 1.58 10.95 -4.15
N HIS A 7 2.74 10.57 -3.64
CA HIS A 7 4.04 10.70 -4.30
C HIS A 7 4.52 9.39 -4.92
N CYS A 8 5.12 9.50 -6.10
CA CYS A 8 5.80 8.42 -6.81
C CYS A 8 7.14 8.92 -7.37
N THR A 9 7.97 9.51 -6.51
CA THR A 9 9.15 10.28 -6.91
C THR A 9 10.40 9.40 -6.82
N CYS A 10 11.04 9.08 -7.95
CA CYS A 10 12.25 8.25 -7.97
C CYS A 10 13.47 8.87 -7.25
N SER A 11 13.48 10.19 -7.05
CA SER A 11 14.53 10.89 -6.31
C SER A 11 13.95 12.05 -5.51
N TRP A 12 13.71 11.79 -4.23
CA TRP A 12 13.26 12.70 -3.20
C TRP A 12 14.37 12.80 -2.15
N TYR A 13 15.06 13.94 -2.11
CA TYR A 13 16.28 14.13 -1.30
C TYR A 13 17.36 13.05 -1.52
N GLY A 14 17.46 12.50 -2.73
CA GLY A 14 18.48 11.51 -3.11
C GLY A 14 18.04 10.04 -3.01
N HIS A 15 16.78 9.77 -2.62
CA HIS A 15 16.24 8.42 -2.50
C HIS A 15 14.84 8.32 -3.11
N PRO A 16 14.39 7.15 -3.59
CA PRO A 16 13.02 7.00 -4.07
C PRO A 16 12.02 7.20 -2.92
N HIS A 17 10.88 7.81 -3.23
CA HIS A 17 9.75 7.99 -2.34
C HIS A 17 8.48 7.58 -3.06
N TRP A 18 7.90 6.48 -2.59
CA TRP A 18 6.70 5.87 -3.12
C TRP A 18 5.70 5.69 -1.99
N ASP A 19 4.60 6.43 -2.07
CA ASP A 19 3.59 6.43 -1.03
C ASP A 19 2.77 5.14 -1.06
N THR A 20 2.34 4.71 0.13
CA THR A 20 1.41 3.59 0.30
C THR A 20 -0.03 4.10 0.30
N VAL A 21 -0.92 3.35 -0.35
CA VAL A 21 -2.30 3.74 -0.63
C VAL A 21 -3.27 2.59 -0.31
N ALA A 22 -4.45 2.96 0.17
CA ALA A 22 -5.61 2.08 0.20
C ALA A 22 -6.25 2.02 -1.18
N VAL A 23 -6.54 0.81 -1.63
CA VAL A 23 -7.20 0.50 -2.90
C VAL A 23 -8.54 -0.13 -2.61
N ILE A 24 -9.62 0.40 -3.18
CA ILE A 24 -10.95 -0.22 -3.09
C ILE A 24 -10.98 -1.46 -3.98
N ILE A 25 -11.32 -2.60 -3.39
CA ILE A 25 -11.48 -3.89 -4.08
C ILE A 25 -12.94 -4.38 -4.09
N ASN A 26 -13.74 -3.96 -3.11
CA ASN A 26 -15.15 -4.26 -3.01
C ASN A 26 -15.89 -3.13 -2.27
N GLU A 27 -16.76 -2.42 -2.98
CA GLU A 27 -17.54 -1.31 -2.44
C GLU A 27 -18.66 -1.75 -1.47
N ASP A 28 -19.06 -3.03 -1.52
CA ASP A 28 -20.12 -3.57 -0.66
C ASP A 28 -19.63 -3.95 0.74
N GLU A 29 -18.31 -3.94 0.97
CA GLU A 29 -17.69 -4.32 2.25
C GLU A 29 -17.18 -3.08 3.00
N LEU A 30 -17.39 -3.07 4.32
CA LEU A 30 -16.99 -1.95 5.18
C LEU A 30 -15.53 -2.05 5.62
N GLY A 31 -14.93 -0.87 5.84
CA GLY A 31 -13.57 -0.72 6.33
C GLY A 31 -12.54 -1.41 5.43
N PHE A 32 -11.46 -1.89 6.05
CA PHE A 32 -10.38 -2.54 5.28
C PHE A 32 -10.79 -3.87 4.63
N ARG A 33 -11.97 -4.44 4.91
CA ARG A 33 -12.44 -5.67 4.22
C ARG A 33 -12.77 -5.43 2.75
N GLY A 34 -13.23 -4.23 2.42
CA GLY A 34 -13.47 -3.77 1.06
C GLY A 34 -12.23 -3.20 0.39
N MET A 35 -11.06 -3.23 1.05
CA MET A 35 -9.86 -2.55 0.60
C MET A 35 -8.63 -3.47 0.62
N SER A 36 -7.57 -2.99 -0.03
CA SER A 36 -6.23 -3.58 0.05
C SER A 36 -5.16 -2.50 0.10
N ALA A 37 -3.97 -2.85 0.58
CA ALA A 37 -2.82 -1.96 0.64
C ALA A 37 -1.93 -2.12 -0.61
N ALA A 38 -1.50 -1.00 -1.17
CA ALA A 38 -0.55 -0.96 -2.28
C ALA A 38 0.50 0.15 -2.07
N ARG A 39 1.64 0.09 -2.78
CA ARG A 39 2.60 1.20 -2.89
C ARG A 39 2.57 1.71 -4.33
N ALA A 40 2.27 2.98 -4.51
CA ALA A 40 2.19 3.60 -5.82
C ALA A 40 3.60 3.84 -6.36
N LEU A 41 3.90 3.27 -7.55
CA LEU A 41 5.23 3.35 -8.16
C LEU A 41 5.29 4.37 -9.29
N LEU A 42 4.18 4.55 -10.02
CA LEU A 42 4.10 5.44 -11.16
C LEU A 42 2.64 5.80 -11.44
N PHE A 43 2.37 7.08 -11.69
CA PHE A 43 1.12 7.53 -12.30
C PHE A 43 1.32 7.76 -13.80
N PHE A 44 0.39 7.26 -14.61
CA PHE A 44 0.41 7.42 -16.05
C PHE A 44 -1.01 7.39 -16.61
N ALA A 45 -1.19 7.82 -17.86
CA ALA A 45 -2.45 7.67 -18.56
C ALA A 45 -2.20 7.10 -19.95
N PHE A 46 -3.15 6.31 -20.45
CA PHE A 46 -3.13 5.82 -21.83
C PHE A 46 -4.51 6.00 -22.48
N LYS A 47 -4.54 6.05 -23.82
CA LYS A 47 -5.78 6.17 -24.58
C LYS A 47 -6.18 4.84 -25.19
N TYR A 48 -7.45 4.50 -25.08
CA TYR A 48 -8.05 3.33 -25.71
C TYR A 48 -9.48 3.67 -26.14
N LYS A 49 -9.82 3.43 -27.42
CA LYS A 49 -11.15 3.74 -28.00
C LYS A 49 -11.64 5.17 -27.66
N ASP A 50 -10.80 6.16 -27.97
CA ASP A 50 -11.06 7.59 -27.72
C ASP A 50 -11.32 7.98 -26.25
N SER A 51 -11.06 7.06 -25.32
CA SER A 51 -11.16 7.30 -23.87
C SER A 51 -9.76 7.31 -23.26
N GLU A 52 -9.50 8.27 -22.38
CA GLU A 52 -8.26 8.34 -21.60
C GLU A 52 -8.47 7.62 -20.26
N TYR A 53 -7.53 6.75 -19.91
CA TYR A 53 -7.56 5.95 -18.70
C TYR A 53 -6.41 6.39 -17.79
N PRO A 54 -6.69 7.19 -16.75
CA PRO A 54 -5.71 7.50 -15.73
C PRO A 54 -5.44 6.25 -14.88
N CYS A 55 -4.16 5.94 -14.67
CA CYS A 55 -3.72 4.70 -14.05
C CYS A 55 -2.57 4.91 -13.07
N ALA A 56 -2.46 3.97 -12.14
CA ALA A 56 -1.32 3.81 -11.27
C ALA A 56 -0.72 2.42 -11.47
N LEU A 57 0.60 2.36 -11.66
CA LEU A 57 1.36 1.13 -11.46
C LEU A 57 1.63 1.01 -9.96
N VAL A 58 1.19 -0.09 -9.37
CA VAL A 58 1.31 -0.31 -7.93
C VAL A 58 2.05 -1.60 -7.62
N HIS A 59 2.70 -1.60 -6.46
CA HIS A 59 3.15 -2.80 -5.79
C HIS A 59 2.11 -3.22 -4.75
N TRP A 60 1.40 -4.33 -4.99
CA TRP A 60 0.35 -4.79 -4.09
C TRP A 60 0.91 -5.56 -2.90
N TYR A 61 0.45 -5.21 -1.69
CA TYR A 61 0.70 -5.94 -0.45
C TYR A 61 -0.47 -6.86 -0.11
N ASN A 62 -1.09 -7.43 -1.14
CA ASN A 62 -2.31 -8.22 -1.01
C ASN A 62 -2.09 -9.40 -0.06
N THR A 63 -3.12 -9.64 0.75
CA THR A 63 -3.23 -10.81 1.59
C THR A 63 -3.36 -12.07 0.73
N TYR A 64 -2.69 -13.13 1.15
CA TYR A 64 -2.68 -14.44 0.55
C TYR A 64 -3.67 -15.30 1.32
N GLY A 65 -4.72 -15.76 0.64
CA GLY A 65 -5.80 -16.55 1.22
C GLY A 65 -7.05 -15.72 1.53
N HIS A 66 -8.19 -16.41 1.73
CA HIS A 66 -9.50 -15.80 1.99
C HIS A 66 -9.77 -15.55 3.48
N SER A 67 -8.82 -15.85 4.37
CA SER A 67 -8.97 -15.70 5.82
C SER A 67 -7.62 -15.49 6.50
N CYS A 68 -7.63 -14.85 7.67
CA CYS A 68 -6.48 -14.81 8.57
C CYS A 68 -5.90 -16.20 8.86
N ASP A 69 -4.60 -16.27 9.12
CA ASP A 69 -3.96 -17.46 9.66
C ASP A 69 -4.63 -17.86 10.98
N SER A 70 -5.12 -19.10 11.03
CA SER A 70 -5.93 -19.61 12.14
C SER A 70 -5.23 -19.63 13.51
N LYS A 71 -3.90 -19.53 13.54
CA LYS A 71 -3.11 -19.58 14.78
C LYS A 71 -2.71 -18.20 15.28
N THR A 72 -2.50 -17.25 14.38
CA THR A 72 -2.01 -15.89 14.70
C THR A 72 -3.09 -14.82 14.55
N GLY A 73 -4.16 -15.08 13.78
CA GLY A 73 -5.19 -14.10 13.44
C GLY A 73 -4.73 -13.07 12.40
N MET A 74 -3.58 -13.29 11.75
CA MET A 74 -2.92 -12.33 10.86
C MET A 74 -3.01 -12.76 9.39
N TRP A 75 -3.03 -11.80 8.46
CA TRP A 75 -3.00 -12.09 7.02
C TRP A 75 -1.54 -12.19 6.52
N THR A 76 -1.23 -13.16 5.66
CA THR A 76 0.11 -13.32 5.04
C THR A 76 0.11 -12.65 3.68
N CYS A 77 1.02 -11.75 3.34
CA CYS A 77 0.99 -11.05 2.04
C CYS A 77 2.16 -11.45 1.12
N ARG A 78 1.96 -11.45 -0.21
CA ARG A 78 3.06 -11.56 -1.19
C ARG A 78 3.08 -10.39 -2.19
N PRO A 79 4.25 -9.77 -2.40
CA PRO A 79 4.40 -8.65 -3.33
C PRO A 79 4.10 -9.04 -4.78
N HIS A 80 3.24 -8.30 -5.48
CA HIS A 80 3.10 -8.39 -6.95
C HIS A 80 2.73 -7.04 -7.58
N LEU A 81 3.15 -6.83 -8.83
CA LEU A 81 2.88 -5.59 -9.58
C LEU A 81 1.52 -5.64 -10.27
N ALA A 82 0.79 -4.54 -10.26
CA ALA A 82 -0.50 -4.40 -10.95
C ALA A 82 -0.69 -2.98 -11.51
N VAL A 83 -1.50 -2.86 -12.56
CA VAL A 83 -1.99 -1.57 -13.06
C VAL A 83 -3.43 -1.41 -12.61
N LEU A 84 -3.71 -0.31 -11.92
CA LEU A 84 -5.03 0.01 -11.39
C LEU A 84 -5.52 1.33 -12.00
N HIS A 85 -6.84 1.45 -12.15
CA HIS A 85 -7.45 2.73 -12.49
C HIS A 85 -7.30 3.69 -11.31
N LEU A 86 -7.03 4.97 -11.59
CA LEU A 86 -6.75 5.96 -10.54
C LEU A 86 -7.92 6.12 -9.56
N ASP A 87 -9.16 5.97 -10.03
CA ASP A 87 -10.38 6.02 -9.20
C ASP A 87 -10.49 4.91 -8.15
N SER A 88 -9.70 3.83 -8.27
CA SER A 88 -9.66 2.78 -7.25
C SER A 88 -8.82 3.15 -6.03
N LEU A 89 -7.99 4.20 -6.12
CA LEU A 89 -7.17 4.67 -5.02
C LEU A 89 -7.99 5.58 -4.12
N LEU A 90 -8.10 5.23 -2.85
CA LEU A 90 -8.91 5.97 -1.89
C LEU A 90 -8.11 7.02 -1.13
N HIS A 91 -7.01 6.62 -0.50
CA HIS A 91 -6.25 7.47 0.42
C HIS A 91 -4.84 6.93 0.65
N GLY A 92 -3.90 7.79 1.03
CA GLY A 92 -2.62 7.36 1.58
C GLY A 92 -2.83 6.59 2.88
N ILE A 93 -2.07 5.52 3.11
CA ILE A 93 -2.10 4.76 4.36
C ILE A 93 -0.69 4.55 4.87
N HIS A 94 -0.55 4.27 6.16
CA HIS A 94 0.73 3.94 6.75
C HIS A 94 0.85 2.44 7.03
N LEU A 95 1.92 1.83 6.54
CA LEU A 95 2.27 0.44 6.80
C LEU A 95 3.38 0.35 7.86
N ILE A 96 3.17 -0.48 8.88
CA ILE A 96 4.16 -0.75 9.93
C ILE A 96 4.77 -2.14 9.68
N PRO A 97 6.09 -2.25 9.53
CA PRO A 97 6.74 -3.55 9.37
C PRO A 97 6.48 -4.48 10.55
N MET A 98 6.27 -5.76 10.26
CA MET A 98 6.15 -6.78 11.30
C MET A 98 7.54 -7.21 11.77
N TYR A 99 7.82 -6.94 13.04
CA TYR A 99 9.05 -7.38 13.70
C TYR A 99 8.85 -8.81 14.20
N ASP A 100 9.44 -9.78 13.50
CA ASP A 100 9.52 -11.16 13.99
C ASP A 100 10.62 -11.28 15.06
N SER A 101 10.70 -12.44 15.71
CA SER A 101 11.75 -12.88 16.63
C SER A 101 13.17 -12.88 16.04
N LYS A 102 13.32 -12.59 14.74
CA LYS A 102 14.60 -12.48 14.05
C LYS A 102 15.25 -11.13 14.33
N ALA A 103 16.58 -11.13 14.38
CA ALA A 103 17.34 -9.88 14.45
C ALA A 103 16.93 -8.96 13.29
N LEU A 104 16.84 -7.65 13.57
CA LEU A 104 16.59 -6.67 12.53
C LEU A 104 17.60 -6.88 11.39
N PRO A 105 17.17 -6.74 10.13
CA PRO A 105 18.02 -6.93 8.96
C PRO A 105 19.02 -5.77 8.78
N CYS A 106 19.77 -5.41 9.83
CA CYS A 106 20.80 -4.37 9.81
C CYS A 106 21.89 -4.68 8.77
N SER A 107 22.13 -5.97 8.48
CA SER A 107 23.07 -6.41 7.44
C SER A 107 22.59 -6.11 6.00
N GLN A 108 21.30 -5.84 5.81
CA GLN A 108 20.72 -5.50 4.51
C GLN A 108 20.72 -3.98 4.24
N GLY A 109 21.35 -3.18 5.11
CA GLY A 109 21.39 -1.73 4.96
C GLY A 109 20.03 -1.08 5.18
N LEU A 110 19.31 -1.50 6.23
CA LEU A 110 18.03 -0.92 6.60
C LEU A 110 18.16 0.59 6.79
N ALA A 111 17.37 1.33 6.04
CA ALA A 111 17.28 2.78 6.01
C ALA A 111 15.81 3.22 5.99
N HIS A 112 15.57 4.51 6.22
CA HIS A 112 14.21 5.05 6.29
C HIS A 112 13.42 4.90 4.96
N TYR A 113 14.10 4.80 3.81
CA TYR A 113 13.48 4.75 2.49
C TYR A 113 13.32 3.34 1.89
N ASN A 114 13.92 2.30 2.50
CA ASN A 114 13.89 0.93 1.97
C ASN A 114 13.16 -0.07 2.89
N ASN A 115 12.46 0.41 3.92
CA ASN A 115 11.73 -0.45 4.87
C ASN A 115 10.71 -1.36 4.15
N LEU A 116 9.99 -0.83 3.16
CA LEU A 116 8.97 -1.54 2.40
C LEU A 116 9.55 -2.62 1.45
N ASP A 117 10.87 -2.59 1.20
CA ASP A 117 11.58 -3.58 0.39
C ASP A 117 12.32 -4.63 1.24
N VAL A 118 12.71 -4.25 2.46
CA VAL A 118 13.47 -5.09 3.39
C VAL A 118 12.56 -6.06 4.16
N PHE A 119 11.37 -5.61 4.55
CA PHE A 119 10.42 -6.43 5.30
C PHE A 119 9.45 -7.15 4.36
N THR A 120 9.04 -8.36 4.76
CA THR A 120 8.15 -9.20 3.95
C THR A 120 6.68 -9.05 4.31
N ALA A 121 6.37 -8.41 5.43
CA ALA A 121 5.02 -8.38 5.97
C ALA A 121 4.79 -7.14 6.85
N PHE A 122 3.57 -6.60 6.81
CA PHE A 122 3.23 -5.29 7.37
C PHE A 122 1.83 -5.31 8.01
N TYR A 123 1.67 -4.50 9.06
CA TYR A 123 0.36 -4.12 9.60
C TYR A 123 -0.11 -2.82 8.93
N VAL A 124 -1.41 -2.72 8.66
CA VAL A 124 -2.04 -1.45 8.28
C VAL A 124 -2.33 -0.65 9.54
N ASN A 125 -1.80 0.57 9.65
CA ASN A 125 -1.93 1.38 10.84
C ASN A 125 -3.17 2.28 10.80
N CYS A 126 -4.26 1.84 11.42
CA CYS A 126 -5.48 2.64 11.57
C CYS A 126 -5.38 3.81 12.57
N PHE A 127 -4.22 3.98 13.21
CA PHE A 127 -3.96 5.09 14.13
C PHE A 127 -2.91 6.08 13.60
N ALA A 128 -2.52 5.96 12.33
CA ALA A 128 -1.51 6.83 11.73
C ALA A 128 -1.99 8.29 11.66
N ASP A 129 -3.25 8.46 11.31
CA ASP A 129 -3.91 9.74 11.14
C ASP A 129 -5.44 9.56 11.28
N TYR A 130 -6.15 10.68 11.25
CA TYR A 130 -7.60 10.74 11.38
C TYR A 130 -8.34 9.99 10.25
N HIS A 131 -7.92 10.14 8.99
CA HIS A 131 -8.60 9.53 7.85
C HIS A 131 -8.37 8.02 7.82
N SER A 132 -7.15 7.56 8.08
CA SER A 132 -6.85 6.14 8.28
C SER A 132 -7.75 5.52 9.36
N ASN A 133 -8.08 6.26 10.42
CA ASN A 133 -8.99 5.77 11.45
C ASN A 133 -10.45 5.71 10.98
N GLU A 134 -10.90 6.63 10.13
CA GLU A 134 -12.27 6.61 9.61
C GLU A 134 -12.49 5.57 8.50
N ILE A 135 -11.52 5.41 7.59
CA ILE A 135 -11.71 4.58 6.38
C ILE A 135 -11.45 3.09 6.61
N LEU A 136 -10.64 2.73 7.62
CA LEU A 136 -10.21 1.35 7.83
C LEU A 136 -11.15 0.52 8.73
N PHE A 137 -12.10 1.17 9.42
CA PHE A 137 -13.03 0.54 10.38
C PHE A 137 -14.43 0.32 9.81
#